data_AF-A0A8C5PF87-F1
#
_entry.id   AF-A0A8C5PF87-F1
#
_cell.length_a   1.000
_cell.length_b   1.000
_cell.length_c   1.000
_cell.angle_alpha   90.00
_cell.angle_beta   90.00
_cell.angle_gamma   90.00
#
_symmetry.space_group_name_H-M   'P 1'
#
loop_
_entity.id
_entity.type
_entity.pdbx_description
1 polymer ?
#
loop_
_entity_poly.entity_id
_entity_poly.type
_entity_poly.pdbx_seq_one_letter_code
_entity_poly.pdbx_strand_id
1 'polypeptide(L)'
;MVKSREWSRKTREEVITLHRKGNGYKKIAKMLNIPRETIGSIIRKFKAKGTVETLPGRGRKKMLTSTAVRYLKRRVEKSPRVTAELRKDLSDVGTEVSAQTIRRTLHNEGLHARTPRRTPLLSPKNKKSRLQYAKSHVDKPQKFWDSVLWTDETKLERFGPMDQRYVWRRKNKAYEEKNTLPTVKHGGGSIMLWGCFASAGTGKLQRVQGTMNSLQYQEILDDNVMQSVTNLRQGVLFFIGLVLPPPNIALIHGPKQF
;
A
#
# COMPACT_ATOMS: atom_id res chain seq x y z
N MET A 1 2.28 32.52 38.78
CA MET A 1 0.92 31.99 38.97
C MET A 1 0.41 31.43 37.65
N VAL A 2 -0.02 30.16 37.60
CA VAL A 2 -0.66 29.58 36.41
C VAL A 2 -2.08 30.14 36.30
N LYS A 3 -2.47 30.58 35.10
CA LYS A 3 -3.81 31.15 34.87
C LYS A 3 -4.86 30.03 34.99
N SER A 4 -5.77 30.13 35.96
CA SER A 4 -6.78 29.11 36.24
C SER A 4 -7.97 29.15 35.27
N ARG A 5 -8.34 30.34 34.79
CA ARG A 5 -9.47 30.54 33.87
C ARG A 5 -9.18 31.62 32.83
N GLU A 6 -9.57 31.38 31.59
CA GLU A 6 -9.53 32.38 30.52
C GLU A 6 -10.86 33.15 30.47
N TRP A 7 -10.81 34.47 30.31
CA TRP A 7 -12.01 35.29 30.12
C TRP A 7 -12.64 35.01 28.75
N SER A 8 -13.96 35.18 28.61
CA SER A 8 -14.64 34.95 27.33
C SER A 8 -14.07 35.85 26.21
N ARG A 9 -14.20 35.42 24.97
CA ARG A 9 -13.80 36.21 23.79
C ARG A 9 -14.51 37.57 23.77
N LYS A 10 -15.83 37.56 23.98
CA LYS A 10 -16.69 38.75 24.03
C LYS A 10 -16.19 39.76 25.08
N THR A 11 -15.88 39.29 26.28
CA THR A 11 -15.35 40.13 27.36
C THR A 11 -14.00 40.76 27.00
N ARG A 12 -13.13 40.02 26.30
CA ARG A 12 -11.83 40.55 25.84
C ARG A 12 -11.99 41.60 24.74
N GLU A 13 -12.92 41.39 23.81
CA GLU A 13 -13.27 42.36 22.75
C GLU A 13 -13.86 43.66 23.34
N GLU A 14 -14.70 43.53 24.36
CA GLU A 14 -15.29 44.67 25.06
C GLU A 14 -14.24 45.51 25.79
N VAL A 15 -13.28 44.87 26.47
CA VAL A 15 -12.11 45.54 27.07
C VAL A 15 -11.34 46.36 26.03
N ILE A 16 -11.08 45.80 24.85
CA ILE A 16 -10.34 46.49 23.79
C ILE A 16 -11.16 47.64 23.20
N THR A 17 -12.46 47.45 23.03
CA THR A 17 -13.38 48.48 22.55
C THR A 17 -13.41 49.67 23.51
N LEU A 18 -13.55 49.41 24.81
CA LEU A 18 -13.51 50.46 25.84
C LEU A 18 -12.15 51.16 25.92
N HIS A 19 -11.05 50.43 25.69
CA HIS A 19 -9.71 51.02 25.65
C HIS A 19 -9.50 51.90 24.41
N ARG A 20 -9.99 51.49 23.23
CA ARG A 20 -9.96 52.30 22.00
C ARG A 20 -10.77 53.59 22.13
N LYS A 21 -11.85 53.56 22.91
CA LYS A 21 -12.66 54.75 23.28
C LYS A 21 -11.96 55.69 24.28
N GLY A 22 -10.69 55.44 24.62
CA GLY A 22 -9.90 56.31 25.51
C GLY A 22 -10.12 56.11 27.01
N ASN A 23 -10.86 55.08 27.44
CA ASN A 23 -11.05 54.83 28.87
C ASN A 23 -9.77 54.30 29.53
N GLY A 24 -9.41 54.87 30.69
CA GLY A 24 -8.30 54.41 31.51
C GLY A 24 -8.56 53.06 32.19
N TYR A 25 -7.50 52.33 32.54
CA TYR A 25 -7.61 50.93 33.01
C TYR A 25 -8.45 50.76 34.27
N LYS A 26 -8.38 51.71 35.23
CA LYS A 26 -9.20 51.70 36.45
C LYS A 26 -10.70 51.80 36.13
N LYS A 27 -11.06 52.62 35.14
CA LYS A 27 -12.45 52.84 34.73
C LYS A 27 -13.03 51.60 34.05
N ILE A 28 -12.25 50.96 33.18
CA ILE A 28 -12.62 49.69 32.53
C ILE A 28 -12.75 48.57 33.58
N ALA A 29 -11.84 48.53 34.56
CA ALA A 29 -11.88 47.54 35.65
C ALA A 29 -13.18 47.61 36.44
N LYS A 30 -13.60 48.83 36.79
CA LYS A 30 -14.86 49.08 37.51
C LYS A 30 -16.09 48.77 36.66
N MET A 31 -16.10 49.14 35.37
CA MET A 31 -17.23 48.89 34.46
C MET A 31 -17.49 47.40 34.21
N LEU A 32 -16.43 46.61 34.00
CA LEU A 32 -16.55 45.20 33.65
C LEU A 32 -16.40 44.24 34.84
N ASN A 33 -16.13 44.77 36.04
CA ASN A 33 -15.80 44.01 37.24
C ASN A 33 -14.64 43.01 37.02
N ILE A 34 -13.58 43.46 36.35
CA ILE A 34 -12.39 42.67 36.03
C ILE A 34 -11.18 43.29 36.72
N PRO A 35 -10.29 42.50 37.37
CA PRO A 35 -9.07 43.03 37.98
C PRO A 35 -8.22 43.84 36.98
N ARG A 36 -7.68 44.97 37.44
CA ARG A 36 -6.90 45.92 36.61
C ARG A 36 -5.73 45.24 35.88
N GLU A 37 -5.08 44.30 36.55
CA GLU A 37 -3.95 43.52 36.04
C GLU A 37 -4.36 42.66 34.85
N THR A 38 -5.57 42.09 34.89
CA THR A 38 -6.13 41.30 33.79
C THR A 38 -6.41 42.19 32.58
N ILE A 39 -6.98 43.38 32.79
CA ILE A 39 -7.17 44.36 31.71
C ILE A 39 -5.84 44.77 31.09
N GLY A 40 -4.84 45.07 31.92
CA GLY A 40 -3.48 45.36 31.45
C GLY A 40 -2.87 44.22 30.64
N SER A 41 -3.06 42.97 31.08
CA SER A 41 -2.60 41.77 30.37
C SER A 41 -3.29 41.58 29.02
N ILE A 42 -4.62 41.77 28.96
CA ILE A 42 -5.42 41.68 27.72
C ILE A 42 -4.95 42.74 26.72
N ILE A 43 -4.84 44.01 27.14
CA ILE A 43 -4.42 45.12 26.29
C ILE A 43 -2.98 44.91 25.81
N ARG A 44 -2.06 44.50 26.69
CA ARG A 44 -0.66 44.22 26.31
C ARG A 44 -0.56 43.09 25.29
N LYS A 45 -1.32 42.00 25.48
CA LYS A 45 -1.39 40.90 24.51
C LYS A 45 -1.95 41.38 23.17
N PHE A 46 -3.01 42.19 23.20
CA PHE A 46 -3.63 42.74 21.99
C PHE A 46 -2.67 43.67 21.24
N LYS A 47 -1.95 44.56 21.94
CA LYS A 47 -0.92 45.41 21.34
C LYS A 47 0.22 44.61 20.71
N ALA A 48 0.65 43.52 21.35
CA ALA A 48 1.76 42.70 20.86
C ALA A 48 1.39 41.75 19.71
N LYS A 49 0.15 41.24 19.67
CA LYS A 49 -0.24 40.14 18.76
C LYS A 49 -1.45 40.45 17.88
N GLY A 50 -2.09 41.60 18.06
CA GLY A 50 -3.26 42.04 17.28
C GLY A 50 -4.53 41.19 17.44
N THR A 51 -4.54 40.21 18.35
CA THR A 51 -5.65 39.24 18.45
C THR A 51 -6.22 39.13 19.86
N VAL A 52 -7.54 39.00 19.92
CA VAL A 52 -8.31 38.63 21.12
C VAL A 52 -8.32 37.14 21.39
N GLU A 53 -8.01 36.33 20.37
CA GLU A 53 -8.12 34.88 20.44
C GLU A 53 -7.18 34.27 21.46
N THR A 54 -7.61 33.16 22.05
CA THR A 54 -6.71 32.33 22.85
C THR A 54 -5.71 31.67 21.92
N LEU A 55 -4.43 31.92 22.15
CA LEU A 55 -3.38 31.31 21.34
C LEU A 55 -3.13 29.89 21.82
N PRO A 56 -2.88 28.95 20.90
CA PRO A 56 -2.51 27.60 21.29
C PRO A 56 -1.25 27.66 22.15
N GLY A 57 -1.26 26.90 23.24
CA GLY A 57 -0.06 26.68 24.04
C GLY A 57 1.00 25.94 23.22
N ARG A 58 2.24 25.93 23.72
CA ARG A 58 3.34 25.17 23.09
C ARG A 58 3.08 23.65 23.02
N GLY A 59 2.11 23.17 23.79
CA GLY A 59 1.80 21.74 23.91
C GLY A 59 2.91 20.97 24.64
N ARG A 60 2.70 19.66 24.78
CA ARG A 60 3.69 18.76 25.34
C ARG A 60 4.85 18.61 24.35
N LYS A 61 6.09 18.75 24.83
CA LYS A 61 7.29 18.45 24.03
C LYS A 61 7.21 16.99 23.55
N LYS A 62 7.50 16.76 22.28
CA LYS A 62 7.56 15.40 21.71
C LYS A 62 8.75 14.65 22.33
N MET A 63 8.56 13.35 22.59
CA MET A 63 9.62 12.47 23.09
C MET A 63 10.73 12.28 22.05
N LEU A 64 10.37 12.19 20.77
CA LEU A 64 11.32 12.03 19.68
C LEU A 64 11.73 13.39 19.11
N THR A 65 13.04 13.57 18.96
CA THR A 65 13.63 14.73 18.27
C THR A 65 13.43 14.62 16.76
N SER A 66 13.53 15.75 16.04
CA SER A 66 13.46 15.76 14.57
C SER A 66 14.51 14.86 13.92
N THR A 67 15.70 14.76 14.53
CA THR A 67 16.78 13.87 14.10
C THR A 67 16.40 12.40 14.24
N ALA A 68 15.83 12.00 15.39
CA ALA A 68 15.36 10.63 15.60
C ALA A 68 14.24 10.27 14.62
N VAL A 69 13.30 11.18 14.36
CA VAL A 69 12.24 10.98 13.36
C VAL A 69 12.83 10.76 11.96
N ARG A 70 13.82 11.58 11.57
CA ARG A 70 14.51 11.45 10.28
C ARG A 70 15.25 10.12 10.15
N TYR A 71 15.90 9.67 11.23
CA TYR A 71 16.55 8.36 11.28
C TYR A 71 15.55 7.24 11.06
N LEU A 72 14.44 7.21 11.82
CA LEU A 72 13.38 6.22 11.69
C LEU A 72 12.84 6.16 10.25
N LYS A 73 12.56 7.32 9.65
CA LYS A 73 12.09 7.41 8.27
C LYS A 73 13.07 6.77 7.29
N ARG A 74 14.36 7.14 7.35
CA ARG A 74 15.40 6.59 6.45
C ARG A 74 15.56 5.09 6.63
N ARG A 75 15.55 4.62 7.89
CA ARG A 75 15.70 3.20 8.22
C ARG A 75 14.56 2.36 7.64
N VAL A 76 13.32 2.85 7.77
CA VAL A 76 12.12 2.20 7.22
C VAL A 76 12.09 2.26 5.69
N GLU A 77 12.46 3.39 5.08
CA GLU A 77 12.47 3.52 3.61
C GLU A 77 13.54 2.64 2.94
N LYS A 78 14.64 2.35 3.64
CA LYS A 78 15.68 1.39 3.23
C LYS A 78 15.24 -0.07 3.45
N SER A 79 14.67 -0.36 4.61
CA SER A 79 14.27 -1.73 5.00
C SER A 79 12.86 -1.70 5.61
N PRO A 80 11.80 -1.94 4.83
CA PRO A 80 10.41 -1.70 5.27
C PRO A 80 9.88 -2.74 6.28
N ARG A 81 10.69 -3.71 6.71
CA ARG A 81 10.28 -4.85 7.57
C ARG A 81 10.71 -4.73 9.05
N VAL A 82 11.37 -3.64 9.44
CA VAL A 82 12.23 -3.60 10.64
C VAL A 82 11.56 -3.08 11.93
N THR A 83 10.25 -3.27 12.11
CA THR A 83 9.51 -2.64 13.24
C THR A 83 10.10 -2.93 14.63
N ALA A 84 10.55 -4.17 14.88
CA ALA A 84 11.11 -4.57 16.17
C ALA A 84 12.52 -4.00 16.38
N GLU A 85 13.33 -3.97 15.32
CA GLU A 85 14.69 -3.42 15.32
C GLU A 85 14.68 -1.91 15.62
N LEU A 86 13.69 -1.16 15.11
CA LEU A 86 13.60 0.29 15.35
C LEU A 86 13.55 0.68 16.83
N ARG A 87 12.95 -0.16 17.69
CA ARG A 87 12.91 0.11 19.12
C ARG A 87 14.29 -0.08 19.74
N LYS A 88 14.99 -1.14 19.35
CA LYS A 88 16.35 -1.44 19.79
C LYS A 88 17.34 -0.36 19.34
N ASP A 89 17.25 0.06 18.07
CA ASP A 89 18.08 1.13 17.51
C ASP A 89 17.95 2.44 18.32
N LEU A 90 16.77 2.72 18.90
CA LEU A 90 16.54 3.91 19.72
C LEU A 90 16.99 3.73 21.18
N SER A 91 16.81 2.55 21.78
CA SER A 91 17.30 2.26 23.13
C SER A 91 18.83 2.34 23.20
N ASP A 92 19.52 1.89 22.15
CA ASP A 92 20.99 1.91 22.07
C ASP A 92 21.56 3.35 22.06
N VAL A 93 20.76 4.34 21.64
CA VAL A 93 21.09 5.77 21.65
C VAL A 93 20.50 6.47 22.88
N GLY A 94 20.05 5.71 23.89
CA GLY A 94 19.50 6.21 25.15
C GLY A 94 18.09 6.82 25.05
N THR A 95 17.35 6.54 23.96
CA THR A 95 15.98 7.04 23.75
C THR A 95 14.95 5.94 23.97
N GLU A 96 14.49 5.79 25.21
CA GLU A 96 13.44 4.85 25.54
C GLU A 96 12.05 5.34 25.09
N VAL A 97 11.48 4.64 24.10
CA VAL A 97 10.14 4.94 23.59
C VAL A 97 9.30 3.68 23.44
N SER A 98 7.99 3.83 23.67
CA SER A 98 7.04 2.77 23.38
C SER A 98 6.97 2.48 21.88
N ALA A 99 6.68 1.22 21.51
CA ALA A 99 6.41 0.85 20.13
C ALA A 99 5.27 1.67 19.52
N GLN A 100 4.29 2.09 20.34
CA GLN A 100 3.17 2.90 19.89
C GLN A 100 3.60 4.32 19.49
N THR A 101 4.58 4.90 20.20
CA THR A 101 5.18 6.19 19.84
C THR A 101 5.85 6.12 18.48
N ILE A 102 6.59 5.04 18.20
CA ILE A 102 7.23 4.80 16.89
C ILE A 102 6.16 4.70 15.79
N ARG A 103 5.11 3.87 15.98
CA ARG A 103 4.04 3.72 14.98
C ARG A 103 3.33 5.04 14.67
N ARG A 104 2.93 5.80 15.70
CA ARG A 104 2.29 7.12 15.54
C ARG A 104 3.19 8.09 14.78
N THR A 105 4.49 8.06 15.07
CA THR A 105 5.49 8.90 14.40
C THR A 105 5.58 8.53 12.91
N LEU A 106 5.69 7.24 12.59
CA LEU A 106 5.71 6.76 11.20
C LEU A 106 4.40 7.09 10.46
N HIS A 107 3.25 6.97 11.11
CA HIS A 107 1.96 7.37 10.54
C HIS A 107 1.92 8.87 10.20
N ASN A 108 2.41 9.73 11.09
CA ASN A 108 2.50 11.17 10.84
C ASN A 108 3.43 11.51 9.66
N GLU A 109 4.44 10.67 9.41
CA GLU A 109 5.34 10.77 8.25
C GLU A 109 4.77 10.12 6.96
N GLY A 110 3.54 9.61 7.00
CA GLY A 110 2.85 8.97 5.88
C GLY A 110 3.29 7.54 5.56
N LEU A 111 3.98 6.88 6.50
CA LEU A 111 4.38 5.48 6.41
C LEU A 111 3.39 4.62 7.20
N HIS A 112 2.82 3.61 6.55
CA HIS A 112 1.87 2.72 7.21
C HIS A 112 2.25 1.26 7.00
N ALA A 113 2.07 0.46 8.05
CA ALA A 113 2.15 -1.00 7.98
C ALA A 113 1.02 -1.53 7.07
N ARG A 114 1.37 -2.29 6.05
CA ARG A 114 0.44 -2.91 5.08
C ARG A 114 0.92 -4.31 4.72
N THR A 115 -0.01 -5.20 4.42
CA THR A 115 0.34 -6.53 3.93
C THR A 115 1.07 -6.39 2.58
N PRO A 116 2.26 -6.98 2.43
CA PRO A 116 2.99 -6.92 1.16
C PRO A 116 2.21 -7.67 0.07
N ARG A 117 2.31 -7.19 -1.17
CA ARG A 117 1.74 -7.93 -2.31
C ARG A 117 2.68 -9.07 -2.68
N ARG A 118 2.12 -10.24 -2.97
CA ARG A 118 2.85 -11.37 -3.52
C ARG A 118 3.01 -11.15 -5.02
N THR A 119 4.24 -11.13 -5.51
CA THR A 119 4.52 -10.92 -6.93
C THR A 119 5.66 -11.84 -7.39
N PRO A 120 5.58 -12.41 -8.60
CA PRO A 120 6.73 -13.10 -9.17
C PRO A 120 7.88 -12.12 -9.38
N LEU A 121 9.11 -12.55 -9.11
CA LEU A 121 10.29 -11.76 -9.47
C LEU A 121 10.45 -11.80 -10.99
N LEU A 122 10.36 -10.63 -11.62
CA LEU A 122 10.47 -10.49 -13.07
C LEU A 122 11.82 -9.86 -13.43
N SER A 123 12.57 -10.54 -14.29
CA SER A 123 13.79 -9.96 -14.89
C SER A 123 13.44 -8.73 -15.74
N PRO A 124 14.38 -7.78 -15.96
CA PRO A 124 14.17 -6.65 -16.84
C PRO A 124 13.75 -7.06 -18.27
N LYS A 125 14.34 -8.15 -18.79
CA LYS A 125 13.97 -8.75 -20.08
C LYS A 125 12.50 -9.18 -20.12
N ASN A 126 12.03 -9.85 -19.06
CA ASN A 126 10.65 -10.31 -18.97
C ASN A 126 9.68 -9.13 -18.83
N LYS A 127 10.05 -8.08 -18.09
CA LYS A 127 9.26 -6.84 -18.00
C LYS A 127 9.07 -6.19 -19.38
N LYS A 128 10.14 -6.05 -20.17
CA LYS A 128 10.10 -5.50 -21.52
C LYS A 128 9.21 -6.35 -22.44
N SER A 129 9.41 -7.67 -22.43
CA SER A 129 8.65 -8.60 -23.29
C SER A 129 7.16 -8.58 -22.96
N ARG A 130 6.80 -8.60 -21.67
CA ARG A 130 5.40 -8.49 -21.22
C ARG A 130 4.76 -7.15 -21.61
N LEU A 131 5.51 -6.05 -21.52
CA LEU A 131 5.02 -4.73 -21.93
C LEU A 131 4.76 -4.68 -23.44
N GLN A 132 5.67 -5.25 -24.24
CA GLN A 132 5.51 -5.31 -25.69
C GLN A 132 4.29 -6.16 -26.08
N TYR A 133 4.13 -7.33 -25.46
CA TYR A 133 2.95 -8.18 -25.65
C TYR A 133 1.65 -7.44 -25.30
N ALA A 134 1.61 -6.74 -24.14
CA ALA A 134 0.43 -5.98 -23.74
C ALA A 134 0.09 -4.87 -24.75
N LYS A 135 1.11 -4.14 -25.24
CA LYS A 135 0.92 -3.09 -26.26
C LYS A 135 0.40 -3.65 -27.59
N SER A 136 0.87 -4.81 -28.04
CA SER A 136 0.42 -5.39 -29.32
C SER A 136 -0.97 -6.02 -29.27
N HIS A 137 -1.50 -6.28 -28.06
CA HIS A 137 -2.78 -6.94 -27.87
C HIS A 137 -3.87 -6.04 -27.26
N VAL A 138 -3.55 -4.82 -26.82
CA VAL A 138 -4.52 -3.91 -26.16
C VAL A 138 -5.70 -3.54 -27.06
N ASP A 139 -5.46 -3.35 -28.36
CA ASP A 139 -6.47 -2.94 -29.33
C ASP A 139 -7.14 -4.12 -30.05
N LYS A 140 -6.90 -5.36 -29.59
CA LYS A 140 -7.54 -6.54 -30.20
C LYS A 140 -9.05 -6.53 -29.91
N PRO A 141 -9.90 -6.83 -30.92
CA PRO A 141 -11.34 -6.82 -30.74
C PRO A 141 -11.78 -7.93 -29.77
N GLN A 142 -12.92 -7.74 -29.08
CA GLN A 142 -13.44 -8.72 -28.12
C GLN A 142 -13.60 -10.12 -28.74
N LYS A 143 -14.04 -10.21 -30.00
CA LYS A 143 -14.16 -11.48 -30.74
C LYS A 143 -12.86 -12.28 -30.80
N PHE A 144 -11.71 -11.60 -30.84
CA PHE A 144 -10.41 -12.27 -30.79
C PHE A 144 -10.26 -12.97 -29.44
N TRP A 145 -10.48 -12.27 -28.33
CA TRP A 145 -10.39 -12.83 -26.99
C TRP A 145 -11.41 -13.92 -26.71
N ASP A 146 -12.60 -13.82 -27.31
CA ASP A 146 -13.63 -14.85 -27.22
C ASP A 146 -13.26 -16.15 -27.93
N SER A 147 -12.30 -16.09 -28.86
CA SER A 147 -11.79 -17.25 -29.60
C SER A 147 -10.50 -17.83 -29.03
N VAL A 148 -10.01 -17.34 -27.88
CA VAL A 148 -8.79 -17.82 -27.24
C VAL A 148 -9.12 -18.92 -26.22
N LEU A 149 -8.48 -20.08 -26.40
CA LEU A 149 -8.38 -21.08 -25.33
C LEU A 149 -7.11 -20.84 -24.51
N TRP A 150 -7.31 -20.56 -23.22
CA TRP A 150 -6.24 -20.39 -22.25
C TRP A 150 -5.91 -21.73 -21.62
N THR A 151 -4.63 -22.08 -21.57
CA THR A 151 -4.15 -23.30 -20.91
C THR A 151 -3.06 -22.95 -19.90
N ASP A 152 -3.07 -23.58 -18.74
CA ASP A 152 -2.02 -23.40 -17.73
C ASP A 152 -1.95 -24.59 -16.77
N GLU A 153 -0.80 -24.73 -16.11
CA GLU A 153 -0.59 -25.68 -15.03
C GLU A 153 -0.60 -24.96 -13.69
N THR A 154 -1.42 -25.44 -12.76
CA THR A 154 -1.41 -24.96 -11.38
C THR A 154 -0.91 -26.03 -10.42
N LYS A 155 -0.16 -25.60 -9.41
CA LYS A 155 0.29 -26.43 -8.30
C LYS A 155 -0.43 -25.96 -7.04
N LEU A 156 -1.31 -26.77 -6.50
CA LEU A 156 -2.01 -26.49 -5.25
C LEU A 156 -1.21 -27.08 -4.09
N GLU A 157 -0.69 -26.21 -3.23
CA GLU A 157 0.07 -26.57 -2.03
C GLU A 157 -0.88 -26.78 -0.85
N ARG A 158 -0.66 -27.84 -0.06
CA ARG A 158 -1.50 -28.16 1.12
C ARG A 158 -1.30 -27.17 2.27
N PHE A 159 -0.10 -26.58 2.37
CA PHE A 159 0.26 -25.59 3.37
C PHE A 159 0.76 -24.33 2.66
N GLY A 160 0.02 -23.23 2.74
CA GLY A 160 0.46 -21.95 2.20
C GLY A 160 1.58 -21.33 3.05
N PRO A 161 2.46 -20.49 2.49
CA PRO A 161 3.52 -19.85 3.25
C PRO A 161 2.94 -19.05 4.42
N MET A 162 3.25 -19.48 5.64
CA MET A 162 2.79 -18.86 6.86
C MET A 162 3.51 -17.53 7.10
N ASP A 163 2.70 -16.49 7.20
CA ASP A 163 2.85 -15.29 8.01
C ASP A 163 4.14 -14.45 7.89
N GLN A 164 4.18 -13.57 6.88
CA GLN A 164 4.92 -12.30 7.02
C GLN A 164 3.95 -11.14 7.14
N ARG A 165 3.95 -10.54 8.34
CA ARG A 165 2.85 -9.73 8.87
C ARG A 165 2.65 -8.42 8.12
N TYR A 166 3.66 -7.56 7.98
CA TYR A 166 3.48 -6.22 7.38
C TYR A 166 4.79 -5.62 6.83
N VAL A 167 4.66 -4.79 5.79
CA VAL A 167 5.70 -3.87 5.30
C VAL A 167 5.25 -2.42 5.54
N TRP A 168 6.15 -1.57 6.01
CA TRP A 168 5.92 -0.13 6.10
C TRP A 168 6.10 0.51 4.72
N ARG A 169 5.05 1.15 4.20
CA ARG A 169 5.12 1.81 2.90
C ARG A 169 4.25 3.07 2.85
N ARG A 170 4.56 3.95 1.90
CA ARG A 170 3.69 5.06 1.51
C ARG A 170 2.51 4.55 0.67
N LYS A 171 1.48 5.39 0.54
CA LYS A 171 0.38 5.17 -0.41
C LYS A 171 0.96 5.01 -1.84
N ASN A 172 0.34 4.16 -2.65
CA ASN A 172 0.71 3.90 -4.06
C ASN A 172 2.08 3.24 -4.31
N LYS A 173 2.80 2.78 -3.28
CA LYS A 173 4.09 2.06 -3.43
C LYS A 173 3.96 0.54 -3.28
N ALA A 174 2.79 -0.01 -3.58
CA ALA A 174 2.47 -1.39 -3.27
C ALA A 174 3.24 -2.44 -4.09
N TYR A 175 3.70 -2.07 -5.28
CA TYR A 175 4.38 -2.95 -6.25
C TYR A 175 5.88 -2.64 -6.38
N GLU A 176 6.44 -1.78 -5.51
CA GLU A 176 7.90 -1.67 -5.42
C GLU A 176 8.47 -2.97 -4.87
N GLU A 177 9.56 -3.44 -5.44
CA GLU A 177 10.16 -4.75 -5.14
C GLU A 177 10.46 -4.95 -3.64
N LYS A 178 10.93 -3.90 -2.96
CA LYS A 178 11.17 -3.89 -1.52
C LYS A 178 9.89 -4.04 -0.66
N ASN A 179 8.72 -3.71 -1.21
CA ASN A 179 7.41 -3.76 -0.55
C ASN A 179 6.59 -5.00 -0.95
N THR A 180 7.13 -5.85 -1.82
CA THR A 180 6.51 -7.10 -2.25
C THR A 180 7.19 -8.30 -1.62
N LEU A 181 6.48 -9.43 -1.61
CA LEU A 181 7.07 -10.73 -1.29
C LEU A 181 7.24 -11.54 -2.58
N PRO A 182 8.44 -12.08 -2.83
CA PRO A 182 8.60 -13.07 -3.87
C PRO A 182 7.80 -14.31 -3.49
N THR A 183 7.08 -14.85 -4.45
CA THR A 183 6.41 -16.15 -4.31
C THR A 183 7.43 -17.25 -4.55
N VAL A 184 7.90 -17.88 -3.48
CA VAL A 184 8.61 -19.17 -3.54
C VAL A 184 7.64 -20.27 -3.11
N LYS A 185 7.61 -21.36 -3.88
CA LYS A 185 6.78 -22.55 -3.66
C LYS A 185 7.52 -23.47 -2.68
N HIS A 186 6.94 -23.82 -1.53
CA HIS A 186 7.61 -24.65 -0.51
C HIS A 186 6.75 -25.85 -0.06
N GLY A 187 7.43 -26.87 0.48
CA GLY A 187 6.96 -28.26 0.67
C GLY A 187 5.77 -28.48 1.61
N GLY A 188 5.34 -29.74 1.70
CA GLY A 188 4.11 -30.16 2.40
C GLY A 188 3.17 -31.04 1.57
N GLY A 189 3.61 -31.45 0.38
CA GLY A 189 2.79 -32.16 -0.61
C GLY A 189 1.95 -31.19 -1.45
N SER A 190 1.79 -31.52 -2.73
CA SER A 190 1.08 -30.68 -3.69
C SER A 190 0.42 -31.53 -4.75
N ILE A 191 -0.72 -31.09 -5.26
CA ILE A 191 -1.31 -31.62 -6.49
C ILE A 191 -1.00 -30.67 -7.65
N MET A 192 -0.59 -31.23 -8.78
CA MET A 192 -0.42 -30.49 -10.03
C MET A 192 -1.62 -30.77 -10.92
N LEU A 193 -2.23 -29.72 -11.45
CA LEU A 193 -3.39 -29.78 -12.32
C LEU A 193 -3.04 -29.04 -13.60
N TRP A 194 -3.34 -29.65 -14.74
CA TRP A 194 -3.45 -28.96 -16.01
C TRP A 194 -4.92 -28.58 -16.22
N GLY A 195 -5.18 -27.39 -16.73
CA GLY A 195 -6.54 -26.99 -17.08
C GLY A 195 -6.58 -26.01 -18.23
N CYS A 196 -7.75 -25.92 -18.84
CA CYS A 196 -8.01 -24.93 -19.88
C CYS A 196 -9.37 -24.26 -19.70
N PHE A 197 -9.52 -23.05 -20.21
CA PHE A 197 -10.78 -22.32 -20.24
C PHE A 197 -10.82 -21.29 -21.37
N ALA A 198 -12.02 -20.89 -21.76
CA ALA A 198 -12.26 -19.83 -22.73
C ALA A 198 -13.35 -18.88 -22.22
N SER A 199 -13.72 -17.86 -22.99
CA SER A 199 -14.77 -16.92 -22.59
C SER A 199 -16.14 -17.60 -22.37
N ALA A 200 -16.43 -18.70 -23.07
CA ALA A 200 -17.65 -19.48 -22.92
C ALA A 200 -17.70 -20.34 -21.64
N GLY A 201 -16.57 -20.59 -21.00
CA GLY A 201 -16.52 -21.39 -19.78
C GLY A 201 -15.25 -22.23 -19.61
N THR A 202 -15.32 -23.17 -18.68
CA THR A 202 -14.22 -24.06 -18.32
C THR A 202 -14.13 -25.23 -19.30
N GLY A 203 -12.92 -25.51 -19.79
CA GLY A 203 -12.61 -26.75 -20.50
C GLY A 203 -12.28 -27.88 -19.52
N LYS A 204 -11.53 -28.89 -19.99
CA LYS A 204 -11.11 -30.00 -19.14
C LYS A 204 -10.08 -29.57 -18.09
N LEU A 205 -10.11 -30.27 -16.95
CA LEU A 205 -9.15 -30.18 -15.87
C LEU A 205 -8.60 -31.58 -15.60
N GLN A 206 -7.29 -31.75 -15.72
CA GLN A 206 -6.61 -33.04 -15.57
C GLN A 206 -5.58 -32.98 -14.45
N ARG A 207 -5.64 -33.94 -13.53
CA ARG A 207 -4.59 -34.14 -12.53
C ARG A 207 -3.35 -34.72 -13.20
N VAL A 208 -2.22 -34.07 -13.00
CA VAL A 208 -0.91 -34.54 -13.46
C VAL A 208 -0.32 -35.44 -12.38
N GLN A 209 0.13 -36.63 -12.78
CA GLN A 209 0.75 -37.59 -11.86
C GLN A 209 2.25 -37.32 -11.78
N GLY A 210 2.73 -36.95 -10.58
CA GLY A 210 4.13 -36.63 -10.35
C GLY A 210 4.55 -35.28 -10.93
N THR A 211 5.80 -35.19 -11.38
CA THR A 211 6.37 -34.00 -12.02
C THR A 211 6.11 -34.08 -13.52
N MET A 212 5.45 -33.06 -14.09
CA MET A 212 5.20 -32.99 -15.52
C MET A 212 6.50 -33.04 -16.33
N ASN A 213 6.57 -33.97 -17.28
CA ASN A 213 7.59 -34.00 -18.32
C ASN A 213 7.00 -33.59 -19.68
N SER A 214 7.85 -33.41 -20.70
CA SER A 214 7.41 -32.93 -22.01
C SER A 214 6.47 -33.90 -22.73
N LEU A 215 6.69 -35.21 -22.61
CA LEU A 215 5.85 -36.23 -23.25
C LEU A 215 4.45 -36.24 -22.63
N GLN A 216 4.39 -36.29 -21.30
CA GLN A 216 3.12 -36.19 -20.56
C GLN A 216 2.38 -34.90 -20.87
N TYR A 217 3.09 -33.79 -21.08
CA TYR A 217 2.46 -32.54 -21.46
C TYR A 217 1.85 -32.61 -22.87
N GLN A 218 2.57 -33.18 -23.84
CA GLN A 218 2.05 -33.37 -25.20
C GLN A 218 0.81 -34.28 -25.20
N GLU A 219 0.86 -35.41 -24.50
CA GLU A 219 -0.28 -36.31 -24.32
C GLU A 219 -1.49 -35.59 -23.72
N ILE A 220 -1.28 -34.79 -22.66
CA ILE A 220 -2.36 -33.99 -22.05
C ILE A 220 -2.94 -33.00 -23.05
N LEU A 221 -2.12 -32.34 -23.87
CA LEU A 221 -2.64 -31.42 -24.88
C LEU A 221 -3.48 -32.16 -25.93
N ASP A 222 -2.96 -33.27 -26.46
CA ASP A 222 -3.63 -34.05 -27.50
C ASP A 222 -4.99 -34.61 -27.01
N ASP A 223 -5.04 -35.13 -25.78
CA ASP A 223 -6.24 -35.74 -25.20
C ASP A 223 -7.34 -34.73 -24.80
N ASN A 224 -6.95 -33.50 -24.48
CA ASN A 224 -7.84 -32.57 -23.79
C ASN A 224 -8.17 -31.30 -24.57
N VAL A 225 -7.27 -30.80 -25.41
CA VAL A 225 -7.46 -29.52 -26.10
C VAL A 225 -8.61 -29.62 -27.09
N MET A 226 -8.58 -30.59 -28.01
CA MET A 226 -9.60 -30.72 -29.06
C MET A 226 -10.98 -31.04 -28.50
N GLN A 227 -11.04 -31.86 -27.45
CA GLN A 227 -12.30 -32.15 -26.77
C GLN A 227 -12.85 -30.89 -26.08
N SER A 228 -11.99 -30.07 -25.47
CA SER A 228 -12.41 -28.84 -24.80
C SER A 228 -12.91 -27.80 -25.80
N VAL A 229 -12.24 -27.64 -26.94
CA VAL A 229 -12.68 -26.75 -28.04
C VAL A 229 -14.07 -27.17 -28.55
N THR A 230 -14.25 -28.47 -28.82
CA THR A 230 -15.53 -29.02 -29.28
C THR A 230 -16.66 -28.79 -28.27
N ASN A 231 -16.39 -29.06 -26.98
CA ASN A 231 -17.37 -28.91 -25.91
C ASN A 231 -17.77 -27.44 -25.68
N LEU A 232 -16.82 -26.51 -25.85
CA LEU A 232 -17.07 -25.08 -25.69
C LEU A 232 -17.74 -24.46 -26.93
N ARG A 233 -17.93 -25.23 -28.02
CA ARG A 233 -18.61 -24.83 -29.28
C ARG A 233 -18.14 -23.49 -29.84
N GLN A 234 -16.88 -23.15 -29.60
CA GLN A 234 -16.26 -21.94 -30.11
C GLN A 234 -15.47 -22.29 -31.38
N GLY A 235 -15.51 -21.42 -32.38
CA GLY A 235 -14.52 -21.39 -33.46
C GLY A 235 -13.18 -20.90 -32.90
N VAL A 236 -12.57 -21.69 -32.00
CA VAL A 236 -11.28 -21.38 -31.37
C VAL A 236 -10.23 -21.35 -32.47
N LEU A 237 -9.71 -20.16 -32.74
CA LEU A 237 -8.71 -19.93 -33.78
C LEU A 237 -7.29 -19.84 -33.21
N PHE A 238 -7.16 -19.66 -31.88
CA PHE A 238 -5.87 -19.34 -31.25
C PHE A 238 -5.69 -20.05 -29.90
N PHE A 239 -4.50 -20.62 -29.70
CA PHE A 239 -4.04 -21.19 -28.43
C PHE A 239 -3.02 -20.25 -27.79
N ILE A 240 -3.19 -19.94 -26.51
CA ILE A 240 -2.19 -19.20 -25.74
C ILE A 240 -1.76 -20.06 -24.54
N GLY A 241 -0.61 -20.72 -24.67
CA GLY A 241 0.12 -21.27 -23.54
C GLY A 241 0.91 -20.16 -22.86
N LEU A 242 0.68 -19.93 -21.55
CA LEU A 242 1.34 -18.87 -20.79
C LEU A 242 2.78 -19.21 -20.34
N VAL A 243 3.27 -20.39 -20.70
CA VAL A 243 4.64 -20.85 -20.42
C VAL A 243 5.33 -21.15 -21.74
N LEU A 244 6.38 -20.38 -22.08
CA LEU A 244 7.27 -20.71 -23.20
C LEU A 244 7.94 -22.07 -22.92
N PRO A 245 7.64 -23.14 -23.68
CA PRO A 245 8.44 -24.35 -23.63
C PRO A 245 9.80 -24.09 -24.30
N PRO A 246 10.81 -24.95 -24.08
CA PRO A 246 12.10 -24.91 -24.78
C PRO A 246 11.92 -24.91 -26.32
N PRO A 247 12.94 -24.52 -27.11
CA PRO A 247 12.80 -23.75 -28.36
C PRO A 247 12.12 -24.40 -29.57
N ASN A 248 11.43 -25.53 -29.42
CA ASN A 248 10.84 -26.28 -30.54
C ASN A 248 9.31 -26.44 -30.48
N ILE A 249 8.56 -25.50 -29.91
CA ILE A 249 7.11 -25.42 -30.14
C ILE A 249 6.70 -23.97 -30.39
N ALA A 250 6.63 -23.59 -31.66
CA ALA A 250 6.03 -22.34 -32.10
C ALA A 250 4.50 -22.49 -32.12
N LEU A 251 3.81 -22.01 -31.09
CA LEU A 251 2.34 -21.84 -31.12
C LEU A 251 2.00 -20.38 -31.45
N ILE A 252 2.24 -20.03 -32.71
CA ILE A 252 1.34 -19.21 -33.52
C ILE A 252 1.33 -19.89 -34.88
N HIS A 253 0.31 -20.72 -35.14
CA HIS A 253 -0.01 -21.13 -36.51
C HIS A 253 -1.37 -20.53 -36.85
N GLY A 254 -1.35 -19.56 -37.77
CA GLY A 254 -2.53 -19.15 -38.52
C GLY A 254 -3.01 -20.27 -39.47
N PRO A 255 -4.14 -20.07 -40.16
CA PRO A 255 -5.01 -21.15 -40.61
C PRO A 255 -4.37 -22.00 -41.71
N LYS A 256 -4.42 -23.33 -41.54
CA LYS A 256 -4.47 -24.23 -42.69
C LYS A 256 -5.89 -24.12 -43.25
N GLN A 257 -6.02 -23.43 -44.38
CA GLN A 257 -7.15 -23.70 -45.28
C GLN A 257 -6.96 -25.12 -45.84
N PHE A 258 -8.07 -25.81 -46.09
CA PHE A 258 -8.12 -27.17 -46.63
C PHE A 258 -7.16 -27.40 -47.79
#